data_AF-A0A7Y3KNM8-F1
#
_entry.id   AF-A0A7Y3KNM8-F1
#
_cell.length_a   1.000
_cell.length_b   1.000
_cell.length_c   1.000
_cell.angle_alpha   90.00
_cell.angle_beta   90.00
_cell.angle_gamma   90.00
#
_symmetry.space_group_name_H-M   'P 1'
#
loop_
_entity.id
_entity.type
_entity.pdbx_description
1 polymer ?
#
loop_
_entity_poly.entity_id
_entity_poly.type
_entity_poly.pdbx_seq_one_letter_code
_entity_poly.pdbx_strand_id
1 'polypeptide(L)'
;MSEELIVERAGVQSLVVAAPRWGHRHEAVAWCGAFDRRAYDDAHAILGNEAAAAAIEIAYGNACVRFTSARTFALAGADADARLDEEPIAAYRAIEARAGSRLRFGLPRDGARTILAIAGGIAVPSVLGSRSTDLRSGFGGFQGRALRDGDRLPLAARGGQLPRAREAVKRDARFRVVRERIHCRDAAAFTELCSRPWRASPQSDRMGVRCDGEPIRGERREIATLAVFPGTIQLPPNGFPVVLGVDAQTTGGYPVIASILDEDLWKLGELRLGEEITFTPVQSIDLNADLGEGSADDAELLEIVTSANIACGGHAGDERSMRETVRAALRCGVAIGAHPSYPDREGFGRRAMEFRSESIVAFVTEQIAALARIARDEGASLTHVKPHGALYNRSAVDVETADAVAGAVAGFDRNLALVGLAGSLSTERARAFGLRTVEELFADRRYRNDGGLVARGEPGALIESAEEAADQAIALARSGRGESICLHGDGANASAFARAVRQRLLEAGFVLRSAASLDG
;
A
#
# COMPACT_ATOMS: atom_id res chain seq x y z
N MET A 1 37.48 -24.02 -12.01
CA MET A 1 36.59 -23.53 -13.09
C MET A 1 35.41 -22.86 -12.41
N SER A 2 34.99 -21.67 -12.87
CA SER A 2 33.76 -21.04 -12.38
C SER A 2 32.57 -21.96 -12.66
N GLU A 3 31.72 -22.17 -11.66
CA GLU A 3 30.46 -22.89 -11.88
C GLU A 3 29.46 -21.97 -12.57
N GLU A 4 28.93 -22.43 -13.70
CA GLU A 4 28.09 -21.65 -14.60
C GLU A 4 26.80 -22.39 -14.98
N LEU A 5 25.76 -21.63 -15.29
CA LEU A 5 24.59 -22.08 -16.02
C LEU A 5 24.66 -21.52 -17.44
N ILE A 6 24.61 -22.41 -18.45
CA ILE A 6 24.67 -22.01 -19.86
C ILE A 6 23.26 -21.93 -20.40
N VAL A 7 22.89 -20.78 -20.96
CA VAL A 7 21.61 -20.59 -21.65
C VAL A 7 21.78 -21.15 -23.07
N GLU A 8 21.29 -22.37 -23.32
CA GLU A 8 21.30 -22.96 -24.66
C GLU A 8 20.18 -22.36 -25.53
N ARG A 9 19.06 -21.99 -24.91
CA ARG A 9 17.96 -21.26 -25.54
C ARG A 9 17.29 -20.33 -24.52
N ALA A 10 17.21 -19.04 -24.81
CA ALA A 10 16.67 -18.03 -23.88
C ALA A 10 15.13 -17.96 -23.85
N GLY A 11 14.44 -18.54 -24.84
CA GLY A 11 12.98 -18.47 -24.95
C GLY A 11 12.49 -17.11 -25.45
N VAL A 12 11.24 -16.75 -25.15
CA VAL A 12 10.63 -15.48 -25.59
C VAL A 12 11.26 -14.30 -24.85
N GLN A 13 11.32 -14.39 -23.52
CA GLN A 13 12.02 -13.43 -22.67
C GLN A 13 12.41 -14.12 -21.37
N SER A 14 13.71 -14.19 -21.09
CA SER A 14 14.23 -14.66 -19.81
C SER A 14 15.08 -13.57 -19.16
N LEU A 15 14.82 -13.26 -17.89
CA LEU A 15 15.48 -12.20 -17.14
C LEU A 15 16.10 -12.74 -15.87
N VAL A 16 17.25 -12.20 -15.48
CA VAL A 16 17.70 -12.35 -14.09
C VAL A 16 16.87 -11.41 -13.22
N VAL A 17 16.17 -11.96 -12.24
CA VAL A 17 15.31 -11.24 -11.29
C VAL A 17 15.73 -11.53 -9.86
N ALA A 18 15.43 -10.60 -8.96
CA ALA A 18 15.65 -10.71 -7.53
C ALA A 18 14.58 -9.89 -6.78
N ALA A 19 14.85 -9.56 -5.52
CA ALA A 19 14.06 -8.58 -4.77
C ALA A 19 13.99 -7.21 -5.47
N PRO A 20 12.87 -6.46 -5.33
CA PRO A 20 12.77 -5.12 -5.89
C PRO A 20 13.85 -4.16 -5.39
N ARG A 21 14.08 -3.08 -6.15
CA ARG A 21 14.91 -1.94 -5.76
C ARG A 21 14.14 -1.00 -4.84
N TRP A 22 14.08 -1.36 -3.57
CA TRP A 22 13.44 -0.53 -2.55
C TRP A 22 14.19 0.78 -2.33
N GLY A 23 13.48 1.84 -1.95
CA GLY A 23 14.06 3.13 -1.60
C GLY A 23 14.40 4.07 -2.76
N HIS A 24 14.49 3.60 -4.01
CA HIS A 24 15.00 4.41 -5.12
C HIS A 24 13.94 5.03 -6.06
N ARG A 25 12.64 4.89 -5.78
CA ARG A 25 11.59 5.47 -6.67
C ARG A 25 11.64 7.00 -6.76
N HIS A 26 12.08 7.66 -5.69
CA HIS A 26 12.27 9.12 -5.67
C HIS A 26 13.41 9.59 -6.60
N GLU A 27 14.31 8.68 -6.98
CA GLU A 27 15.39 8.91 -7.96
C GLU A 27 14.96 8.50 -9.38
N ALA A 28 13.65 8.32 -9.62
CA ALA A 28 13.07 7.83 -10.88
C ALA A 28 13.49 6.41 -11.29
N VAL A 29 13.88 5.57 -10.33
CA VAL A 29 14.23 4.16 -10.55
C VAL A 29 13.02 3.26 -10.29
N ALA A 30 12.68 2.41 -11.27
CA ALA A 30 11.62 1.41 -11.11
C ALA A 30 12.02 0.32 -10.11
N TRP A 31 11.02 -0.29 -9.48
CA TRP A 31 11.23 -1.39 -8.54
C TRP A 31 11.85 -2.62 -9.23
N CYS A 32 11.36 -2.96 -10.42
CA CYS A 32 11.66 -4.22 -11.09
C CYS A 32 11.43 -5.43 -10.17
N GLY A 33 12.19 -6.52 -10.38
CA GLY A 33 12.03 -7.76 -9.63
C GLY A 33 11.17 -8.78 -10.35
N ALA A 34 10.93 -9.91 -9.69
CA ALA A 34 10.03 -10.93 -10.21
C ALA A 34 8.61 -10.36 -10.30
N PHE A 35 7.96 -10.52 -11.45
CA PHE A 35 6.60 -10.04 -11.63
C PHE A 35 5.59 -10.96 -10.91
N ASP A 36 5.86 -12.26 -10.89
CA ASP A 36 5.28 -13.15 -9.88
C ASP A 36 6.23 -13.24 -8.68
N ARG A 37 6.02 -12.33 -7.72
CA ARG A 37 6.81 -12.29 -6.49
C ARG A 37 6.62 -13.55 -5.64
N ARG A 38 5.42 -14.14 -5.67
CA ARG A 38 5.10 -15.30 -4.85
C ARG A 38 5.84 -16.54 -5.33
N ALA A 39 5.81 -16.82 -6.64
CA ALA A 39 6.57 -17.91 -7.24
C ALA A 39 8.07 -17.74 -6.95
N TYR A 40 8.59 -16.51 -7.01
CA TYR A 40 9.97 -16.22 -6.64
C TYR A 40 10.27 -16.58 -5.18
N ASP A 41 9.46 -16.12 -4.24
CA ASP A 41 9.66 -16.39 -2.81
C ASP A 41 9.54 -17.89 -2.50
N ASP A 42 8.58 -18.59 -3.12
CA ASP A 42 8.42 -20.04 -2.95
C ASP A 42 9.62 -20.82 -3.51
N ALA A 43 10.11 -20.49 -4.71
CA ALA A 43 11.27 -21.14 -5.31
C ALA A 43 12.55 -20.97 -4.45
N HIS A 44 12.77 -19.78 -3.90
CA HIS A 44 13.89 -19.53 -2.99
C HIS A 44 13.71 -20.22 -1.63
N ALA A 45 12.50 -20.22 -1.08
CA ALA A 45 12.20 -20.87 0.19
C ALA A 45 12.35 -22.40 0.13
N ILE A 46 12.02 -23.04 -1.00
CA ILE A 46 12.26 -24.47 -1.24
C ILE A 46 13.74 -24.83 -1.09
N LEU A 47 14.63 -23.93 -1.53
CA LEU A 47 16.08 -24.12 -1.53
C LEU A 47 16.79 -23.58 -0.30
N GLY A 48 16.07 -22.87 0.60
CA GLY A 48 16.69 -22.18 1.73
C GLY A 48 17.64 -21.05 1.32
N ASN A 49 17.39 -20.45 0.16
CA ASN A 49 18.17 -19.31 -0.33
C ASN A 49 17.85 -18.03 0.47
N GLU A 50 18.79 -17.10 0.53
CA GLU A 50 18.52 -15.76 1.05
C GLU A 50 17.49 -15.02 0.17
N ALA A 51 16.67 -14.16 0.77
CA ALA A 51 15.61 -13.42 0.07
C ALA A 51 16.12 -12.51 -1.08
N ALA A 52 17.40 -12.11 -1.02
CA ALA A 52 18.05 -11.26 -2.02
C ALA A 52 18.79 -12.04 -3.13
N ALA A 53 18.77 -13.37 -3.10
CA ALA A 53 19.39 -14.22 -4.11
C ALA A 53 18.69 -14.06 -5.47
N ALA A 54 19.45 -14.10 -6.57
CA ALA A 54 18.86 -13.95 -7.91
C ALA A 54 18.40 -15.29 -8.50
N ALA A 55 17.33 -15.23 -9.29
CA ALA A 55 16.72 -16.32 -10.06
C ALA A 55 16.53 -15.91 -11.53
N ILE A 56 16.10 -16.85 -12.37
CA ILE A 56 15.67 -16.56 -13.75
C ILE A 56 14.14 -16.54 -13.80
N GLU A 57 13.55 -15.46 -14.26
CA GLU A 57 12.15 -15.40 -14.68
C GLU A 57 12.07 -15.71 -16.17
N ILE A 58 11.30 -16.74 -16.55
CA ILE A 58 11.15 -17.21 -17.93
C ILE A 58 9.71 -16.98 -18.36
N ALA A 59 9.49 -16.01 -19.25
CA ALA A 59 8.16 -15.72 -19.81
C ALA A 59 7.85 -16.62 -21.01
N TYR A 60 6.67 -17.25 -20.98
CA TYR A 60 6.12 -18.13 -22.01
C TYR A 60 7.00 -19.36 -22.36
N GLY A 61 7.92 -19.73 -21.47
CA GLY A 61 8.73 -20.95 -21.59
C GLY A 61 9.61 -21.01 -22.85
N ASN A 62 9.66 -22.18 -23.49
CA ASN A 62 10.45 -22.45 -24.70
C ASN A 62 11.96 -22.13 -24.55
N ALA A 63 12.48 -22.37 -23.34
CA ALA A 63 13.85 -22.09 -22.94
C ALA A 63 14.61 -23.40 -22.64
N CYS A 64 15.94 -23.35 -22.67
CA CYS A 64 16.81 -24.47 -22.33
C CYS A 64 18.08 -23.96 -21.65
N VAL A 65 18.39 -24.52 -20.49
CA VAL A 65 19.62 -24.23 -19.76
C VAL A 65 20.40 -25.52 -19.47
N ARG A 66 21.72 -25.43 -19.45
CA ARG A 66 22.62 -26.55 -19.14
C ARG A 66 23.49 -26.24 -17.95
N PHE A 67 23.53 -27.16 -17.00
CA PHE A 67 24.36 -27.05 -15.80
C PHE A 67 25.79 -27.48 -16.10
N THR A 68 26.78 -26.66 -15.74
CA THR A 68 28.21 -27.05 -15.87
C THR A 68 28.74 -27.82 -14.66
N SER A 69 28.03 -27.77 -13.53
CA SER A 69 28.34 -28.49 -12.30
C SER A 69 27.06 -29.07 -11.70
N ALA A 70 27.18 -30.01 -10.76
CA ALA A 70 26.02 -30.53 -10.04
C ALA A 70 25.38 -29.44 -9.17
N ARG A 71 24.06 -29.24 -9.30
CA ARG A 71 23.31 -28.18 -8.62
C ARG A 71 21.91 -28.64 -8.23
N THR A 72 21.43 -28.17 -7.09
CA THR A 72 20.02 -28.26 -6.71
C THR A 72 19.30 -27.00 -7.21
N PHE A 73 18.11 -27.18 -7.77
CA PHE A 73 17.27 -26.09 -8.26
C PHE A 73 15.80 -26.35 -7.91
N ALA A 74 14.97 -25.31 -8.06
CA ALA A 74 13.53 -25.38 -7.88
C ALA A 74 12.84 -24.54 -8.96
N LEU A 75 11.64 -24.98 -9.34
CA LEU A 75 10.74 -24.27 -10.25
C LEU A 75 9.48 -23.84 -9.50
N ALA A 76 8.94 -22.67 -9.82
CA ALA A 76 7.64 -22.19 -9.34
C ALA A 76 6.98 -21.29 -10.41
N GLY A 77 5.72 -20.92 -10.20
CA GLY A 77 4.90 -20.19 -11.18
C GLY A 77 4.24 -21.11 -12.20
N ALA A 78 4.13 -20.64 -13.45
CA ALA A 78 3.52 -21.36 -14.57
C ALA A 78 4.13 -22.74 -14.82
N ASP A 79 3.27 -23.73 -15.08
CA ASP A 79 3.69 -25.09 -15.48
C ASP A 79 4.05 -25.11 -16.97
N ALA A 80 5.35 -25.04 -17.23
CA ALA A 80 5.95 -25.03 -18.56
C ALA A 80 6.35 -26.42 -19.09
N ASP A 81 5.73 -27.53 -18.65
CA ASP A 81 6.09 -28.90 -19.08
C ASP A 81 7.61 -29.16 -18.97
N ALA A 82 8.19 -28.75 -17.84
CA ALA A 82 9.63 -28.74 -17.67
C ALA A 82 10.21 -30.16 -17.63
N ARG A 83 11.38 -30.35 -18.25
CA ARG A 83 12.07 -31.64 -18.36
C ARG A 83 13.54 -31.52 -18.02
N LEU A 84 14.06 -32.46 -17.25
CA LEU A 84 15.49 -32.60 -16.96
C LEU A 84 16.01 -33.85 -17.69
N ASP A 85 16.91 -33.66 -18.65
CA ASP A 85 17.45 -34.76 -19.47
C ASP A 85 16.33 -35.64 -20.11
N GLU A 86 15.31 -34.97 -20.66
CA GLU A 86 14.07 -35.51 -21.28
C GLU A 86 12.98 -36.01 -20.30
N GLU A 87 13.33 -36.26 -19.03
CA GLU A 87 12.38 -36.71 -18.01
C GLU A 87 11.54 -35.55 -17.47
N PRO A 88 10.19 -35.67 -17.43
CA PRO A 88 9.32 -34.67 -16.83
C PRO A 88 9.64 -34.44 -15.35
N ILE A 89 9.64 -33.18 -14.92
CA ILE A 89 9.84 -32.81 -13.52
C ILE A 89 8.64 -32.03 -12.98
N ALA A 90 8.36 -32.21 -11.70
CA ALA A 90 7.33 -31.44 -11.01
C ALA A 90 7.93 -30.17 -10.39
N ALA A 91 7.22 -29.04 -10.55
CA ALA A 91 7.54 -27.79 -9.87
C ALA A 91 7.30 -27.88 -8.34
N TYR A 92 7.67 -26.82 -7.61
CA TYR A 92 7.48 -26.63 -6.17
C TYR A 92 8.20 -27.66 -5.26
N ARG A 93 9.32 -28.20 -5.73
CA ARG A 93 10.21 -29.08 -4.97
C ARG A 93 11.66 -28.85 -5.39
N ALA A 94 12.59 -29.27 -4.54
CA ALA A 94 14.00 -29.31 -4.93
C ALA A 94 14.28 -30.50 -5.85
N ILE A 95 15.10 -30.23 -6.85
CA ILE A 95 15.51 -31.17 -7.89
C ILE A 95 17.03 -31.07 -8.05
N GLU A 96 17.70 -32.21 -8.16
CA GLU A 96 19.14 -32.28 -8.39
C GLU A 96 19.44 -32.43 -9.89
N ALA A 97 20.24 -31.52 -10.42
CA ALA A 97 20.85 -31.61 -11.74
C ALA A 97 22.31 -32.05 -11.59
N ARG A 98 22.76 -32.93 -12.49
CA ARG A 98 24.18 -33.32 -12.58
C ARG A 98 24.92 -32.34 -13.48
N ALA A 99 26.25 -32.36 -13.43
CA ALA A 99 27.05 -31.65 -14.43
C ALA A 99 26.72 -32.19 -15.82
N GLY A 100 26.42 -31.30 -16.76
CA GLY A 100 25.99 -31.62 -18.11
C GLY A 100 24.48 -31.74 -18.30
N SER A 101 23.69 -31.85 -17.23
CA SER A 101 22.23 -31.97 -17.33
C SER A 101 21.61 -30.75 -18.02
N ARG A 102 20.57 -31.02 -18.82
CA ARG A 102 19.80 -30.03 -19.57
C ARG A 102 18.40 -29.91 -19.02
N LEU A 103 18.04 -28.70 -18.61
CA LEU A 103 16.70 -28.34 -18.18
C LEU A 103 15.98 -27.59 -19.31
N ARG A 104 14.92 -28.20 -19.83
CA ARG A 104 14.10 -27.68 -20.93
C ARG A 104 12.74 -27.25 -20.42
N PHE A 105 12.24 -26.16 -20.98
CA PHE A 105 10.90 -25.62 -20.73
C PHE A 105 10.11 -25.67 -22.04
N GLY A 106 8.95 -26.31 -22.02
CA GLY A 106 7.95 -26.24 -23.08
C GLY A 106 7.15 -24.94 -23.03
N LEU A 107 5.97 -24.94 -23.65
CA LEU A 107 5.00 -23.84 -23.53
C LEU A 107 4.16 -24.05 -22.26
N PRO A 108 3.88 -22.99 -21.49
CA PRO A 108 3.04 -23.11 -20.31
C PRO A 108 1.60 -23.47 -20.68
N ARG A 109 1.03 -24.46 -19.96
CA ARG A 109 -0.38 -24.86 -20.14
C ARG A 109 -1.34 -23.85 -19.53
N ASP A 110 -0.94 -23.29 -18.40
CA ASP A 110 -1.62 -22.24 -17.67
C ASP A 110 -0.56 -21.31 -17.06
N GLY A 111 -0.91 -20.05 -16.84
CA GLY A 111 0.03 -19.03 -16.40
C GLY A 111 0.93 -18.49 -17.52
N ALA A 112 1.88 -17.63 -17.15
CA ALA A 112 2.74 -16.94 -18.13
C ALA A 112 4.24 -17.00 -17.80
N ARG A 113 4.63 -17.13 -16.53
CA ARG A 113 6.03 -17.00 -16.13
C ARG A 113 6.44 -18.12 -15.19
N THR A 114 7.58 -18.75 -15.47
CA THR A 114 8.18 -19.74 -14.58
C THR A 114 9.43 -19.13 -13.92
N ILE A 115 9.56 -19.27 -12.61
CA ILE A 115 10.78 -18.90 -11.88
C ILE A 115 11.68 -20.13 -11.75
N LEU A 116 12.94 -19.99 -12.18
CA LEU A 116 14.02 -20.96 -11.93
C LEU A 116 14.97 -20.39 -10.88
N ALA A 117 14.90 -20.94 -9.66
CA ALA A 117 15.87 -20.66 -8.60
C ALA A 117 16.92 -21.78 -8.53
N ILE A 118 18.16 -21.42 -8.23
CA ILE A 118 19.28 -22.35 -8.06
C ILE A 118 19.82 -22.18 -6.64
N ALA A 119 20.23 -23.26 -5.99
CA ALA A 119 20.80 -23.20 -4.64
C ALA A 119 22.05 -22.28 -4.62
N GLY A 120 22.04 -21.29 -3.72
CA GLY A 120 22.99 -20.18 -3.66
C GLY A 120 22.65 -18.98 -4.56
N GLY A 121 21.86 -19.17 -5.60
CA GLY A 121 21.44 -18.12 -6.56
C GLY A 121 22.44 -17.83 -7.67
N ILE A 122 22.08 -16.88 -8.54
CA ILE A 122 22.90 -16.42 -9.65
C ILE A 122 23.81 -15.27 -9.18
N ALA A 123 25.11 -15.40 -9.43
CA ALA A 123 26.15 -14.48 -8.94
C ALA A 123 26.33 -13.25 -9.84
N VAL A 124 25.28 -12.45 -10.00
CA VAL A 124 25.36 -11.14 -10.67
C VAL A 124 25.58 -10.00 -9.65
N PRO A 125 26.19 -8.87 -10.07
CA PRO A 125 26.37 -7.70 -9.21
C PRO A 125 25.04 -7.15 -8.67
N SER A 126 25.06 -6.65 -7.44
CA SER A 126 23.97 -5.85 -6.90
C SER A 126 24.12 -4.40 -7.38
N VAL A 127 23.04 -3.85 -7.94
CA VAL A 127 22.96 -2.46 -8.41
C VAL A 127 21.74 -1.81 -7.76
N LEU A 128 21.98 -0.78 -6.95
CA LEU A 128 20.95 -0.09 -6.15
C LEU A 128 20.18 -1.07 -5.24
N GLY A 129 20.94 -1.88 -4.49
CA GLY A 129 20.39 -2.84 -3.52
C GLY A 129 19.72 -4.09 -4.12
N SER A 130 19.67 -4.25 -5.45
CA SER A 130 19.01 -5.37 -6.11
C SER A 130 19.86 -5.99 -7.22
N ARG A 131 19.57 -7.27 -7.52
CA ARG A 131 20.13 -8.01 -8.67
C ARG A 131 19.17 -8.12 -9.85
N SER A 132 18.00 -7.50 -9.79
CA SER A 132 16.99 -7.57 -10.84
C SER A 132 17.43 -6.89 -12.12
N THR A 133 16.92 -7.31 -13.27
CA THR A 133 17.14 -6.60 -14.54
C THR A 133 16.14 -5.43 -14.63
N ASP A 134 16.63 -4.21 -14.92
CA ASP A 134 15.79 -3.11 -15.42
C ASP A 134 16.01 -3.02 -16.94
N LEU A 135 15.02 -3.48 -17.72
CA LEU A 135 15.10 -3.52 -19.17
C LEU A 135 15.08 -2.13 -19.82
N ARG A 136 14.35 -1.18 -19.22
CA ARG A 136 14.14 0.14 -19.80
C ARG A 136 15.37 1.01 -19.57
N SER A 137 15.92 0.94 -18.37
CA SER A 137 17.11 1.71 -17.97
C SER A 137 18.42 1.01 -18.33
N GLY A 138 18.38 -0.29 -18.65
CA GLY A 138 19.52 -1.03 -19.17
C GLY A 138 20.57 -1.41 -18.12
N PHE A 139 20.17 -1.72 -16.89
CA PHE A 139 21.11 -2.09 -15.82
C PHE A 139 20.61 -3.21 -14.89
N GLY A 140 21.51 -3.73 -14.05
CA GLY A 140 21.23 -4.86 -13.16
C GLY A 140 21.09 -6.20 -13.90
N GLY A 141 20.81 -7.27 -13.15
CA GLY A 141 20.72 -8.62 -13.71
C GLY A 141 21.96 -9.03 -14.48
N PHE A 142 21.78 -9.65 -15.64
CA PHE A 142 22.87 -10.00 -16.54
C PHE A 142 23.05 -8.93 -17.61
N GLN A 143 24.00 -8.01 -17.38
CA GLN A 143 24.35 -6.93 -18.32
C GLN A 143 23.20 -5.97 -18.66
N GLY A 144 22.19 -5.84 -17.79
CA GLY A 144 21.07 -4.91 -18.00
C GLY A 144 20.13 -5.27 -19.14
N ARG A 145 20.08 -6.54 -19.54
CA ARG A 145 19.31 -7.01 -20.69
C ARG A 145 18.67 -8.37 -20.46
N ALA A 146 17.76 -8.74 -21.35
CA ALA A 146 17.30 -10.11 -21.44
C ALA A 146 18.43 -11.07 -21.81
N LEU A 147 18.31 -12.31 -21.32
CA LEU A 147 19.21 -13.40 -21.64
C LEU A 147 19.12 -13.76 -23.12
N ARG A 148 20.23 -14.26 -23.66
CA ARG A 148 20.40 -14.68 -25.05
C ARG A 148 21.02 -16.07 -25.10
N ASP A 149 20.83 -16.75 -26.21
CA ASP A 149 21.46 -18.03 -26.49
C ASP A 149 22.99 -17.89 -26.42
N GLY A 150 23.63 -18.80 -25.71
CA GLY A 150 25.07 -18.79 -25.44
C GLY A 150 25.50 -18.01 -24.20
N ASP A 151 24.60 -17.27 -23.52
CA ASP A 151 24.95 -16.60 -22.27
C ASP A 151 25.38 -17.61 -21.19
N ARG A 152 26.39 -17.23 -20.40
CA ARG A 152 26.96 -18.06 -19.33
C ARG A 152 26.82 -17.31 -18.01
N LEU A 153 25.89 -17.77 -17.18
CA LEU A 153 25.53 -17.13 -15.92
C LEU A 153 26.39 -17.70 -14.80
N PRO A 154 27.17 -16.88 -14.08
CA PRO A 154 27.94 -17.36 -12.93
C PRO A 154 26.98 -17.76 -11.80
N LEU A 155 27.29 -18.87 -11.13
CA LEU A 155 26.51 -19.35 -9.99
C LEU A 155 27.24 -19.03 -8.69
N ALA A 156 26.49 -18.61 -7.67
CA ALA A 156 27.05 -18.34 -6.35
C ALA A 156 27.50 -19.64 -5.66
N ALA A 157 28.31 -19.51 -4.61
CA ALA A 157 28.67 -20.63 -3.78
C ALA A 157 27.43 -21.31 -3.21
N ARG A 158 27.51 -22.64 -2.99
CA ARG A 158 26.40 -23.39 -2.42
C ARG A 158 26.13 -22.87 -1.00
N GLY A 159 24.90 -22.49 -0.72
CA GLY A 159 24.41 -22.15 0.60
C GLY A 159 22.97 -22.63 0.74
N GLY A 160 22.59 -23.12 1.92
CA GLY A 160 21.20 -23.49 2.23
C GLY A 160 21.04 -24.81 2.99
N GLN A 161 20.03 -24.83 3.86
CA GLN A 161 19.55 -25.99 4.62
C GLN A 161 18.78 -27.00 3.75
N LEU A 162 18.35 -28.12 4.36
CA LEU A 162 17.61 -29.18 3.70
C LEU A 162 16.33 -28.66 2.99
N PRO A 163 16.07 -29.12 1.75
CA PRO A 163 14.94 -28.64 0.97
C PRO A 163 13.58 -28.93 1.59
N ARG A 164 12.60 -28.08 1.30
CA ARG A 164 11.20 -28.30 1.67
C ARG A 164 10.32 -28.25 0.43
N ALA A 165 9.40 -29.21 0.30
CA ALA A 165 8.36 -29.12 -0.72
C ALA A 165 7.35 -28.03 -0.33
N ARG A 166 6.73 -27.41 -1.34
CA ARG A 166 5.64 -26.46 -1.18
C ARG A 166 4.49 -26.84 -2.10
N GLU A 167 3.32 -26.32 -1.81
CA GLU A 167 2.16 -26.47 -2.67
C GLU A 167 2.00 -25.24 -3.56
N ALA A 168 1.78 -25.48 -4.85
CA ALA A 168 1.45 -24.43 -5.80
C ALA A 168 0.13 -23.80 -5.42
N VAL A 169 0.07 -22.47 -5.39
CA VAL A 169 -1.20 -21.78 -5.15
C VAL A 169 -1.82 -21.37 -6.46
N LYS A 170 -3.04 -21.87 -6.68
CA LYS A 170 -3.83 -21.54 -7.87
C LYS A 170 -4.32 -20.10 -7.78
N ARG A 171 -4.15 -19.36 -8.87
CA ARG A 171 -4.76 -18.04 -9.02
C ARG A 171 -6.18 -18.17 -9.56
N ASP A 172 -7.00 -17.17 -9.25
CA ASP A 172 -8.17 -16.83 -10.05
C ASP A 172 -7.86 -15.61 -10.95
N ALA A 173 -8.81 -15.24 -11.80
CA ALA A 173 -8.71 -14.06 -12.66
C ALA A 173 -9.36 -12.81 -12.02
N ARG A 174 -9.42 -12.77 -10.67
CA ARG A 174 -10.02 -11.67 -9.91
C ARG A 174 -8.94 -10.88 -9.20
N PHE A 175 -9.00 -9.56 -9.34
CA PHE A 175 -8.13 -8.62 -8.63
C PHE A 175 -8.96 -7.80 -7.67
N ARG A 176 -8.68 -7.90 -6.38
CA ARG A 176 -9.32 -7.04 -5.40
C ARG A 176 -8.71 -5.65 -5.47
N VAL A 177 -9.56 -4.63 -5.53
CA VAL A 177 -9.15 -3.23 -5.74
C VAL A 177 -9.77 -2.29 -4.72
N VAL A 178 -8.95 -1.38 -4.21
CA VAL A 178 -9.40 -0.25 -3.39
C VAL A 178 -9.55 0.96 -4.29
N ARG A 179 -10.68 1.66 -4.18
CA ARG A 179 -10.91 2.91 -4.91
C ARG A 179 -9.90 3.97 -4.47
N GLU A 180 -9.30 4.64 -5.45
CA GLU A 180 -8.51 5.84 -5.18
C GLU A 180 -9.44 7.06 -5.12
N ARG A 181 -9.37 7.83 -4.03
CA ARG A 181 -10.33 8.91 -3.74
C ARG A 181 -9.75 10.29 -3.97
N ILE A 182 -8.43 10.41 -3.98
CA ILE A 182 -7.80 11.73 -3.98
C ILE A 182 -7.55 12.21 -5.40
N HIS A 183 -7.05 11.31 -6.26
CA HIS A 183 -6.66 11.63 -7.63
C HIS A 183 -7.75 11.35 -8.67
N CYS A 184 -8.81 10.63 -8.29
CA CYS A 184 -10.00 10.43 -9.11
C CYS A 184 -11.26 10.55 -8.25
N ARG A 185 -11.93 11.70 -8.34
CA ARG A 185 -13.18 11.95 -7.61
C ARG A 185 -14.38 11.23 -8.23
N ASP A 186 -14.24 10.77 -9.47
CA ASP A 186 -15.31 10.12 -10.21
C ASP A 186 -15.58 8.69 -9.71
N ALA A 187 -16.66 8.56 -8.94
CA ALA A 187 -17.14 7.27 -8.45
C ALA A 187 -17.66 6.38 -9.59
N ALA A 188 -18.12 6.96 -10.70
CA ALA A 188 -18.64 6.22 -11.84
C ALA A 188 -17.52 5.46 -12.54
N ALA A 189 -16.34 6.07 -12.70
CA ALA A 189 -15.17 5.40 -13.30
C ALA A 189 -14.78 4.12 -12.53
N PHE A 190 -14.75 4.18 -11.19
CA PHE A 190 -14.49 3.01 -10.35
C PHE A 190 -15.60 1.96 -10.45
N THR A 191 -16.86 2.41 -10.56
CA THR A 191 -18.01 1.52 -10.73
C THR A 191 -17.94 0.78 -12.08
N GLU A 192 -17.65 1.50 -13.18
CA GLU A 192 -17.47 0.91 -14.52
C GLU A 192 -16.28 -0.06 -14.59
N LEU A 193 -15.18 0.25 -13.89
CA LEU A 193 -14.02 -0.64 -13.78
C LEU A 193 -14.41 -2.00 -13.17
N CYS A 194 -15.22 -1.97 -12.12
CA CYS A 194 -15.61 -3.15 -11.34
C CYS A 194 -16.85 -3.88 -11.89
N SER A 195 -17.64 -3.26 -12.78
CA SER A 195 -18.93 -3.82 -13.22
C SER A 195 -18.83 -4.84 -14.35
N ARG A 196 -17.64 -5.01 -14.97
CA ARG A 196 -17.46 -5.86 -16.15
C ARG A 196 -16.07 -6.49 -16.21
N PRO A 197 -15.92 -7.60 -16.95
CA PRO A 197 -14.62 -8.15 -17.27
C PRO A 197 -13.83 -7.27 -18.26
N TRP A 198 -12.51 -7.45 -18.22
CA TRP A 198 -11.52 -6.80 -19.08
C TRP A 198 -10.61 -7.86 -19.70
N ARG A 199 -10.04 -7.58 -20.86
CA ARG A 199 -9.09 -8.50 -21.50
C ARG A 199 -7.68 -7.94 -21.40
N ALA A 200 -6.73 -8.74 -20.93
CA ALA A 200 -5.32 -8.37 -20.95
C ALA A 200 -4.84 -8.23 -22.41
N SER A 201 -4.53 -7.01 -22.84
CA SER A 201 -4.16 -6.71 -24.21
C SER A 201 -2.85 -7.40 -24.61
N PRO A 202 -2.66 -7.83 -25.88
CA PRO A 202 -1.37 -8.30 -26.39
C PRO A 202 -0.23 -7.28 -26.30
N GLN A 203 -0.54 -5.99 -26.08
CA GLN A 203 0.44 -4.93 -25.85
C GLN A 203 0.91 -4.82 -24.40
N SER A 204 0.47 -5.73 -23.52
CA SER A 204 0.87 -5.76 -22.11
C SER A 204 2.27 -6.30 -21.93
N ASP A 205 3.01 -5.74 -20.97
CA ASP A 205 4.38 -6.13 -20.66
C ASP A 205 4.66 -5.98 -19.15
N ARG A 206 5.94 -5.94 -18.76
CA ARG A 206 6.36 -5.74 -17.37
C ARG A 206 6.14 -4.31 -16.85
N MET A 207 5.97 -3.33 -17.73
CA MET A 207 5.63 -1.96 -17.35
C MET A 207 4.16 -1.82 -16.99
N GLY A 208 3.27 -2.57 -17.65
CA GLY A 208 1.87 -2.58 -17.29
C GLY A 208 1.00 -3.50 -18.12
N VAL A 209 -0.12 -3.89 -17.52
CA VAL A 209 -1.19 -4.65 -18.15
C VAL A 209 -2.23 -3.69 -18.68
N ARG A 210 -2.42 -3.68 -20.00
CA ARG A 210 -3.42 -2.85 -20.67
C ARG A 210 -4.73 -3.62 -20.77
N CYS A 211 -5.84 -2.99 -20.43
CA CYS A 211 -7.15 -3.64 -20.38
C CYS A 211 -7.99 -3.25 -21.60
N ASP A 212 -8.18 -4.20 -22.53
CA ASP A 212 -9.08 -4.06 -23.67
C ASP A 212 -10.53 -4.33 -23.24
N GLY A 213 -11.50 -3.66 -23.88
CA GLY A 213 -12.91 -3.77 -23.55
C GLY A 213 -13.72 -2.62 -24.16
N GLU A 214 -14.81 -2.22 -23.50
CA GLU A 214 -15.46 -0.93 -23.76
C GLU A 214 -14.75 0.14 -22.92
N PRO A 215 -14.46 1.34 -23.46
CA PRO A 215 -13.79 2.39 -22.70
C PRO A 215 -14.67 2.91 -21.56
N ILE A 216 -14.05 3.25 -20.42
CA ILE A 216 -14.73 3.89 -19.28
C ILE A 216 -15.13 5.32 -19.65
N ARG A 217 -16.37 5.72 -19.33
CA ARG A 217 -16.91 7.04 -19.71
C ARG A 217 -16.51 8.17 -18.76
N GLY A 218 -16.12 7.85 -17.54
CA GLY A 218 -15.79 8.79 -16.46
C GLY A 218 -14.69 9.83 -16.77
N GLU A 219 -14.43 10.72 -15.81
CA GLU A 219 -13.52 11.87 -15.94
C GLU A 219 -12.11 11.46 -16.40
N ARG A 220 -11.65 12.11 -17.48
CA ARG A 220 -10.37 11.79 -18.16
C ARG A 220 -9.37 12.94 -18.14
N ARG A 221 -9.58 13.93 -17.27
CA ARG A 221 -8.69 15.09 -17.20
C ARG A 221 -7.34 14.65 -16.67
N GLU A 222 -6.28 15.05 -17.35
CA GLU A 222 -4.94 14.89 -16.82
C GLU A 222 -4.85 15.58 -15.46
N ILE A 223 -4.11 14.95 -14.56
CA ILE A 223 -3.89 15.42 -13.20
C ILE A 223 -2.45 15.93 -13.08
N ALA A 224 -2.19 16.70 -12.03
CA ALA A 224 -0.82 17.02 -11.66
C ALA A 224 -0.02 15.72 -11.51
N THR A 225 1.23 15.73 -11.99
CA THR A 225 2.09 14.56 -11.91
C THR A 225 2.25 14.14 -10.45
N LEU A 226 2.02 12.86 -10.20
CA LEU A 226 2.09 12.26 -8.86
C LEU A 226 2.92 10.97 -8.87
N ALA A 227 3.31 10.52 -7.69
CA ALA A 227 4.00 9.25 -7.51
C ALA A 227 3.05 8.07 -7.76
N VAL A 228 3.47 7.11 -8.58
CA VAL A 228 2.69 5.89 -8.88
C VAL A 228 3.50 4.64 -8.55
N PHE A 229 2.78 3.56 -8.26
CA PHE A 229 3.35 2.30 -7.81
C PHE A 229 2.81 1.12 -8.63
N PRO A 230 3.52 -0.01 -8.70
CA PRO A 230 2.95 -1.24 -9.24
C PRO A 230 1.61 -1.56 -8.57
N GLY A 231 0.61 -1.96 -9.36
CA GLY A 231 -0.77 -2.16 -8.90
C GLY A 231 -1.70 -0.97 -9.06
N THR A 232 -1.16 0.25 -9.25
CA THR A 232 -1.96 1.43 -9.56
C THR A 232 -2.70 1.23 -10.90
N ILE A 233 -3.99 1.54 -10.93
CA ILE A 233 -4.84 1.47 -12.13
C ILE A 233 -5.08 2.89 -12.65
N GLN A 234 -4.41 3.22 -13.75
CA GLN A 234 -4.54 4.51 -14.42
C GLN A 234 -5.60 4.49 -15.52
N LEU A 235 -6.23 5.63 -15.76
CA LEU A 235 -7.16 5.85 -16.86
C LEU A 235 -6.63 6.89 -17.85
N PRO A 236 -5.99 6.47 -18.95
CA PRO A 236 -5.59 7.38 -20.01
C PRO A 236 -6.79 7.97 -20.78
N PRO A 237 -6.58 9.00 -21.62
CA PRO A 237 -7.66 9.68 -22.37
C PRO A 237 -8.49 8.77 -23.29
N ASN A 238 -7.92 7.66 -23.74
CA ASN A 238 -8.62 6.67 -24.57
C ASN A 238 -9.70 5.88 -23.80
N GLY A 239 -9.71 5.95 -22.47
CA GLY A 239 -10.69 5.29 -21.60
C GLY A 239 -10.39 3.82 -21.29
N PHE A 240 -9.21 3.30 -21.67
CA PHE A 240 -8.81 1.91 -21.41
C PHE A 240 -7.89 1.84 -20.18
N PRO A 241 -8.28 1.14 -19.10
CA PRO A 241 -7.46 1.04 -17.90
C PRO A 241 -6.07 0.46 -18.17
N VAL A 242 -5.07 0.95 -17.44
CA VAL A 242 -3.72 0.39 -17.44
C VAL A 242 -3.33 0.11 -15.99
N VAL A 243 -3.08 -1.17 -15.68
CA VAL A 243 -2.54 -1.60 -14.40
C VAL A 243 -1.02 -1.52 -14.47
N LEU A 244 -0.39 -0.73 -13.59
CA LEU A 244 1.06 -0.58 -13.58
C LEU A 244 1.75 -1.85 -13.07
N GLY A 245 2.76 -2.30 -13.79
CA GLY A 245 3.59 -3.46 -13.46
C GLY A 245 4.85 -3.10 -12.69
N VAL A 246 5.68 -4.10 -12.42
CA VAL A 246 6.91 -3.96 -11.62
C VAL A 246 7.97 -3.06 -12.26
N ASP A 247 7.96 -2.91 -13.59
CA ASP A 247 8.87 -2.02 -14.34
C ASP A 247 8.22 -0.65 -14.66
N ALA A 248 7.08 -0.33 -14.05
CA ALA A 248 6.36 0.91 -14.30
C ALA A 248 7.15 2.16 -13.89
N GLN A 249 6.91 3.26 -14.63
CA GLN A 249 7.38 4.60 -14.31
C GLN A 249 7.08 4.99 -12.86
N THR A 250 7.91 5.85 -12.27
CA THR A 250 7.76 6.31 -10.88
C THR A 250 6.72 7.40 -10.69
N THR A 251 6.41 8.14 -11.76
CA THR A 251 5.43 9.23 -11.75
C THR A 251 4.46 9.12 -12.91
N GLY A 252 3.22 9.58 -12.73
CA GLY A 252 2.18 9.57 -13.77
C GLY A 252 1.28 10.81 -13.72
N GLY A 253 0.75 11.19 -14.89
CA GLY A 253 -0.19 12.32 -15.05
C GLY A 253 -1.62 11.90 -15.42
N TYR A 254 -1.91 10.59 -15.41
CA TYR A 254 -3.25 10.07 -15.67
C TYR A 254 -4.03 9.86 -14.37
N PRO A 255 -5.36 10.10 -14.36
CA PRO A 255 -6.24 9.74 -13.26
C PRO A 255 -5.97 8.33 -12.76
N VAL A 256 -5.85 8.19 -11.44
CA VAL A 256 -5.76 6.89 -10.77
C VAL A 256 -7.15 6.53 -10.25
N ILE A 257 -7.76 5.47 -10.79
CA ILE A 257 -9.11 5.05 -10.40
C ILE A 257 -9.07 4.17 -9.14
N ALA A 258 -8.07 3.29 -9.06
CA ALA A 258 -7.97 2.28 -8.03
C ALA A 258 -6.54 1.77 -7.88
N SER A 259 -6.29 1.02 -6.81
CA SER A 259 -5.08 0.21 -6.66
C SER A 259 -5.45 -1.23 -6.35
N ILE A 260 -4.70 -2.16 -6.94
CA ILE A 260 -4.77 -3.59 -6.62
C ILE A 260 -4.15 -3.81 -5.24
N LEU A 261 -4.77 -4.69 -4.45
CA LEU A 261 -4.21 -5.17 -3.18
C LEU A 261 -2.88 -5.92 -3.40
N ASP A 262 -1.90 -5.67 -2.54
CA ASP A 262 -0.56 -6.27 -2.64
C ASP A 262 -0.60 -7.81 -2.76
N GLU A 263 -1.53 -8.46 -2.04
CA GLU A 263 -1.69 -9.92 -2.07
C GLU A 263 -2.21 -10.46 -3.41
N ASP A 264 -2.73 -9.60 -4.28
CA ASP A 264 -3.18 -9.95 -5.63
C ASP A 264 -2.19 -9.50 -6.72
N LEU A 265 -1.18 -8.67 -6.42
CA LEU A 265 -0.23 -8.15 -7.42
C LEU A 265 0.54 -9.24 -8.17
N TRP A 266 0.93 -10.31 -7.47
CA TRP A 266 1.66 -11.43 -8.07
C TRP A 266 0.88 -12.09 -9.22
N LYS A 267 -0.47 -12.02 -9.21
CA LYS A 267 -1.31 -12.59 -10.27
C LYS A 267 -1.05 -11.91 -11.63
N LEU A 268 -0.63 -10.65 -11.66
CA LEU A 268 -0.20 -9.96 -12.89
C LEU A 268 1.01 -10.65 -13.55
N GLY A 269 1.86 -11.26 -12.71
CA GLY A 269 2.98 -12.12 -13.11
C GLY A 269 2.56 -13.31 -13.97
N GLU A 270 1.35 -13.81 -13.77
CA GLU A 270 0.83 -15.05 -14.34
C GLU A 270 -0.25 -14.84 -15.42
N LEU A 271 -0.61 -13.59 -15.72
CA LEU A 271 -1.62 -13.29 -16.73
C LEU A 271 -1.13 -13.64 -18.14
N ARG A 272 -1.97 -14.38 -18.87
CA ARG A 272 -1.76 -14.64 -20.29
C ARG A 272 -2.31 -13.47 -21.10
N LEU A 273 -1.65 -13.15 -22.22
CA LEU A 273 -2.18 -12.18 -23.16
C LEU A 273 -3.50 -12.71 -23.75
N GLY A 274 -4.52 -11.85 -23.81
CA GLY A 274 -5.87 -12.20 -24.21
C GLY A 274 -6.74 -12.79 -23.09
N GLU A 275 -6.19 -13.01 -21.90
CA GLU A 275 -6.94 -13.53 -20.76
C GLU A 275 -7.96 -12.51 -20.23
N GLU A 276 -9.12 -13.00 -19.82
CA GLU A 276 -10.14 -12.20 -19.18
C GLU A 276 -9.87 -12.06 -17.68
N ILE A 277 -9.97 -10.83 -17.16
CA ILE A 277 -9.78 -10.48 -15.75
C ILE A 277 -10.96 -9.64 -15.25
N THR A 278 -11.19 -9.64 -13.94
CA THR A 278 -12.22 -8.82 -13.29
C THR A 278 -11.65 -8.11 -12.07
N PHE A 279 -12.16 -6.91 -11.79
CA PHE A 279 -11.80 -6.14 -10.61
C PHE A 279 -12.94 -6.22 -9.59
N THR A 280 -12.63 -6.66 -8.38
CA THR A 280 -13.59 -6.79 -7.28
C THR A 280 -13.35 -5.67 -6.28
N PRO A 281 -14.34 -4.79 -6.02
CA PRO A 281 -14.14 -3.70 -5.09
C PRO A 281 -14.01 -4.24 -3.66
N VAL A 282 -13.04 -3.71 -2.92
CA VAL A 282 -12.92 -3.87 -1.48
C VAL A 282 -13.07 -2.50 -0.82
N GLN A 283 -13.76 -2.47 0.31
CA GLN A 283 -13.93 -1.23 1.07
C GLN A 283 -12.66 -0.96 1.87
N SER A 284 -12.20 0.28 1.85
CA SER A 284 -11.17 0.76 2.77
C SER A 284 -11.78 1.63 3.86
N ILE A 285 -11.13 1.63 5.02
CA ILE A 285 -11.45 2.51 6.14
C ILE A 285 -10.15 2.91 6.84
N ASP A 286 -10.07 4.16 7.27
CA ASP A 286 -8.99 4.64 8.12
C ASP A 286 -9.29 4.28 9.57
N LEU A 287 -8.28 3.80 10.28
CA LEU A 287 -8.32 3.65 11.73
C LEU A 287 -7.35 4.69 12.30
N ASN A 288 -7.84 5.63 13.10
CA ASN A 288 -7.03 6.70 13.65
C ASN A 288 -7.09 6.75 15.18
N ALA A 289 -6.07 7.38 15.78
CA ALA A 289 -6.04 7.70 17.20
C ALA A 289 -5.43 9.07 17.48
N ASP A 290 -5.84 9.64 18.61
CA ASP A 290 -5.28 10.86 19.18
C ASP A 290 -4.04 10.48 20.02
N LEU A 291 -2.87 11.04 19.70
CA LEU A 291 -1.55 10.62 20.19
C LEU A 291 -0.66 11.82 20.55
N GLY A 292 0.48 11.56 21.19
CA GLY A 292 1.40 12.60 21.65
C GLY A 292 0.89 13.32 22.91
N GLU A 293 -0.06 12.69 23.59
CA GLU A 293 -0.76 13.23 24.76
C GLU A 293 -0.10 12.82 26.08
N GLY A 294 0.92 11.96 26.03
CA GLY A 294 1.65 11.45 27.20
C GLY A 294 1.16 10.09 27.71
N SER A 295 0.42 9.34 26.89
CA SER A 295 -0.03 7.98 27.21
C SER A 295 1.12 6.98 27.07
N ALA A 296 1.10 5.92 27.89
CA ALA A 296 2.07 4.83 27.80
C ALA A 296 1.89 3.99 26.52
N ASP A 297 0.69 4.04 25.93
CA ASP A 297 0.26 3.21 24.80
C ASP A 297 0.56 3.85 23.42
N ASP A 298 1.03 5.11 23.37
CA ASP A 298 1.16 5.86 22.11
C ASP A 298 2.00 5.12 21.04
N ALA A 299 3.08 4.47 21.46
CA ALA A 299 3.95 3.72 20.55
C ALA A 299 3.28 2.44 20.03
N GLU A 300 2.49 1.76 20.86
CA GLU A 300 1.79 0.54 20.49
C GLU A 300 0.61 0.85 19.56
N LEU A 301 -0.11 1.95 19.81
CA LEU A 301 -1.18 2.44 18.95
C LEU A 301 -0.70 2.72 17.53
N LEU A 302 0.51 3.27 17.36
CA LEU A 302 1.11 3.52 16.05
C LEU A 302 1.39 2.24 15.24
N GLU A 303 1.52 1.07 15.89
CA GLU A 303 1.62 -0.20 15.17
C GLU A 303 0.25 -0.72 14.68
N ILE A 304 -0.83 -0.11 15.16
CA ILE A 304 -2.22 -0.57 14.94
C ILE A 304 -2.99 0.38 14.03
N VAL A 305 -2.82 1.70 14.16
CA VAL A 305 -3.58 2.70 13.42
C VAL A 305 -2.96 3.00 12.04
N THR A 306 -3.72 3.63 11.16
CA THR A 306 -3.27 4.11 9.85
C THR A 306 -3.05 5.63 9.82
N SER A 307 -3.65 6.36 10.76
CA SER A 307 -3.46 7.80 10.92
C SER A 307 -3.30 8.19 12.40
N ALA A 308 -2.50 9.21 12.67
CA ALA A 308 -2.20 9.73 14.00
C ALA A 308 -2.53 11.23 14.08
N ASN A 309 -3.41 11.62 15.00
CA ASN A 309 -3.65 13.01 15.34
C ASN A 309 -2.73 13.41 16.50
N ILE A 310 -1.65 14.12 16.21
CA ILE A 310 -0.61 14.43 17.20
C ILE A 310 -0.91 15.76 17.90
N ALA A 311 -0.98 15.72 19.24
CA ALA A 311 -1.22 16.89 20.08
C ALA A 311 -0.22 18.04 19.83
N CYS A 312 -0.75 19.24 19.63
CA CYS A 312 0.02 20.41 19.16
C CYS A 312 0.39 21.43 20.25
N GLY A 313 0.23 21.09 21.52
CA GLY A 313 0.63 21.94 22.66
C GLY A 313 -0.52 22.68 23.35
N GLY A 314 -1.67 22.86 22.68
CA GLY A 314 -2.83 23.56 23.23
C GLY A 314 -3.47 22.85 24.43
N HIS A 315 -3.68 21.53 24.31
CA HIS A 315 -4.23 20.68 25.38
C HIS A 315 -3.17 19.76 25.98
N ALA A 316 -2.29 19.24 25.15
CA ALA A 316 -1.24 18.31 25.50
C ALA A 316 -0.10 18.40 24.48
N GLY A 317 0.99 17.71 24.77
CA GLY A 317 2.18 17.70 23.94
C GLY A 317 3.11 18.90 24.14
N ASP A 318 4.37 18.71 23.74
CA ASP A 318 5.41 19.71 23.66
C ASP A 318 6.36 19.35 22.50
N GLU A 319 7.40 20.15 22.25
CA GLU A 319 8.33 19.87 21.14
C GLU A 319 8.97 18.48 21.24
N ARG A 320 9.27 18.01 22.44
CA ARG A 320 9.88 16.70 22.64
C ARG A 320 8.89 15.60 22.29
N SER A 321 7.68 15.63 22.87
CA SER A 321 6.68 14.59 22.62
C SER A 321 6.25 14.57 21.15
N MET A 322 6.04 15.72 20.52
CA MET A 322 5.71 15.81 19.09
C MET A 322 6.81 15.15 18.24
N ARG A 323 8.08 15.42 18.52
CA ARG A 323 9.21 14.85 17.76
C ARG A 323 9.32 13.33 17.96
N GLU A 324 9.14 12.86 19.18
CA GLU A 324 9.13 11.43 19.50
C GLU A 324 7.98 10.71 18.76
N THR A 325 6.77 11.26 18.77
CA THR A 325 5.60 10.69 18.08
C THR A 325 5.74 10.75 16.57
N VAL A 326 6.24 11.85 15.99
CA VAL A 326 6.52 11.96 14.54
C VAL A 326 7.51 10.90 14.08
N ARG A 327 8.61 10.71 14.80
CA ARG A 327 9.60 9.66 14.48
C ARG A 327 9.00 8.27 14.57
N ALA A 328 8.14 8.02 15.55
CA ALA A 328 7.47 6.75 15.70
C ALA A 328 6.48 6.50 14.55
N ALA A 329 5.67 7.49 14.19
CA ALA A 329 4.74 7.41 13.07
C ALA A 329 5.45 7.14 11.75
N LEU A 330 6.59 7.80 11.48
CA LEU A 330 7.42 7.52 10.30
C LEU A 330 7.92 6.07 10.24
N ARG A 331 8.36 5.50 11.38
CA ARG A 331 8.80 4.09 11.44
C ARG A 331 7.67 3.11 11.15
N CYS A 332 6.45 3.45 11.57
CA CYS A 332 5.27 2.62 11.40
C CYS A 332 4.53 2.87 10.07
N GLY A 333 4.94 3.86 9.28
CA GLY A 333 4.23 4.24 8.05
C GLY A 333 2.86 4.88 8.30
N VAL A 334 2.66 5.50 9.46
CA VAL A 334 1.38 6.10 9.86
C VAL A 334 1.27 7.54 9.35
N ALA A 335 0.11 7.90 8.81
CA ALA A 335 -0.15 9.26 8.34
C ALA A 335 -0.20 10.26 9.51
N ILE A 336 0.54 11.37 9.40
CA ILE A 336 0.69 12.34 10.49
C ILE A 336 -0.28 13.51 10.32
N GLY A 337 -1.07 13.81 11.34
CA GLY A 337 -1.97 14.96 11.38
C GLY A 337 -1.77 15.84 12.61
N ALA A 338 -2.07 17.13 12.46
CA ALA A 338 -2.09 18.06 13.58
C ALA A 338 -3.38 17.91 14.39
N HIS A 339 -3.25 17.90 15.71
CA HIS A 339 -4.36 17.83 16.65
C HIS A 339 -4.49 19.10 17.50
N PRO A 340 -4.91 20.24 16.90
CA PRO A 340 -5.03 21.50 17.61
C PRO A 340 -6.26 21.52 18.51
N SER A 341 -6.18 22.25 19.61
CA SER A 341 -7.26 22.41 20.58
C SER A 341 -7.47 23.88 20.95
N TYR A 342 -8.46 24.14 21.80
CA TYR A 342 -8.38 25.35 22.65
C TYR A 342 -7.13 25.31 23.53
N PRO A 343 -6.53 26.46 23.89
CA PRO A 343 -5.38 26.55 24.78
C PRO A 343 -5.78 26.28 26.24
N ASP A 344 -6.19 25.04 26.53
CA ASP A 344 -6.73 24.56 27.80
C ASP A 344 -5.97 23.31 28.25
N ARG A 345 -4.72 23.48 28.68
CA ARG A 345 -3.89 22.36 29.13
C ARG A 345 -4.45 21.71 30.40
N GLU A 346 -5.04 22.50 31.31
CA GLU A 346 -5.61 22.00 32.56
C GLU A 346 -6.89 21.18 32.37
N GLY A 347 -7.77 21.60 31.46
CA GLY A 347 -8.97 20.87 31.09
C GLY A 347 -8.77 19.90 29.93
N PHE A 348 -7.52 19.70 29.50
CA PHE A 348 -7.15 18.84 28.38
C PHE A 348 -7.90 19.18 27.09
N GLY A 349 -8.16 20.47 26.85
CA GLY A 349 -8.89 20.96 25.67
C GLY A 349 -10.39 20.63 25.69
N ARG A 350 -10.93 20.11 26.80
CA ARG A 350 -12.33 19.62 26.89
C ARG A 350 -13.30 20.66 27.45
N ARG A 351 -12.81 21.76 28.02
CA ARG A 351 -13.68 22.84 28.51
C ARG A 351 -14.16 23.69 27.34
N ALA A 352 -15.45 24.04 27.36
CA ALA A 352 -15.98 25.04 26.44
C ALA A 352 -15.34 26.39 26.75
N MET A 353 -14.84 27.06 25.71
CA MET A 353 -14.22 28.39 25.81
C MET A 353 -14.79 29.29 24.72
N GLU A 354 -15.00 30.56 25.06
CA GLU A 354 -15.46 31.59 24.13
C GLU A 354 -14.25 32.36 23.59
N PHE A 355 -14.04 32.29 22.28
CA PHE A 355 -13.02 33.05 21.57
C PHE A 355 -13.65 33.64 20.31
N ARG A 356 -13.18 34.83 19.91
CA ARG A 356 -13.51 35.37 18.59
C ARG A 356 -12.85 34.55 17.49
N SER A 357 -13.44 34.52 16.30
CA SER A 357 -12.93 33.77 15.16
C SER A 357 -11.47 34.08 14.84
N GLU A 358 -11.01 35.33 14.95
CA GLU A 358 -9.61 35.68 14.69
C GLU A 358 -8.65 35.03 15.69
N SER A 359 -9.08 34.90 16.95
CA SER A 359 -8.30 34.21 17.98
C SER A 359 -8.24 32.71 17.72
N ILE A 360 -9.36 32.11 17.30
CA ILE A 360 -9.42 30.69 16.90
C ILE A 360 -8.48 30.43 15.72
N VAL A 361 -8.54 31.26 14.68
CA VAL A 361 -7.63 31.16 13.53
C VAL A 361 -6.17 31.25 13.99
N ALA A 362 -5.83 32.20 14.86
CA ALA A 362 -4.46 32.41 15.31
C ALA A 362 -3.89 31.19 16.05
N PHE A 363 -4.57 30.70 17.09
CA PHE A 363 -4.02 29.58 17.88
C PHE A 363 -4.08 28.24 17.14
N VAL A 364 -5.04 28.04 16.21
CA VAL A 364 -5.08 26.82 15.37
C VAL A 364 -3.91 26.83 14.40
N THR A 365 -3.66 27.96 13.72
CA THR A 365 -2.52 28.12 12.82
C THR A 365 -1.19 27.95 13.54
N GLU A 366 -1.04 28.52 14.74
CA GLU A 366 0.18 28.38 15.55
C GLU A 366 0.46 26.91 15.91
N GLN A 367 -0.57 26.18 16.35
CA GLN A 367 -0.47 24.76 16.70
C GLN A 367 -0.13 23.89 15.49
N ILE A 368 -0.75 24.13 14.33
CA ILE A 368 -0.41 23.43 13.08
C ILE A 368 1.04 23.74 12.69
N ALA A 369 1.45 25.00 12.75
CA ALA A 369 2.80 25.44 12.37
C ALA A 369 3.88 24.79 13.26
N ALA A 370 3.61 24.65 14.57
CA ALA A 370 4.51 24.01 15.52
C ALA A 370 4.80 22.55 15.13
N LEU A 371 3.75 21.75 14.92
CA LEU A 371 3.92 20.35 14.51
C LEU A 371 4.50 20.24 13.10
N ALA A 372 4.05 21.08 12.15
CA ALA A 372 4.54 21.05 10.77
C ALA A 372 6.05 21.34 10.69
N ARG A 373 6.58 22.24 11.53
CA ARG A 373 8.03 22.47 11.64
C ARG A 373 8.75 21.20 12.08
N ILE A 374 8.29 20.58 13.16
CA ILE A 374 8.90 19.36 13.71
C ILE A 374 8.83 18.22 12.70
N ALA A 375 7.68 18.04 12.03
CA ALA A 375 7.51 17.05 10.96
C ALA A 375 8.56 17.25 9.86
N ARG A 376 8.73 18.47 9.35
CA ARG A 376 9.73 18.77 8.32
C ARG A 376 11.16 18.52 8.79
N ASP A 377 11.50 18.88 10.02
CA ASP A 377 12.83 18.62 10.60
C ASP A 377 13.17 17.12 10.64
N GLU A 378 12.14 16.25 10.74
CA GLU A 378 12.26 14.79 10.75
C GLU A 378 12.05 14.15 9.37
N GLY A 379 11.89 14.94 8.31
CA GLY A 379 11.66 14.46 6.94
C GLY A 379 10.22 14.00 6.66
N ALA A 380 9.25 14.42 7.47
CA ALA A 380 7.82 14.17 7.30
C ALA A 380 7.05 15.41 6.83
N SER A 381 5.82 15.16 6.36
CA SER A 381 4.82 16.18 6.05
C SER A 381 3.50 15.84 6.74
N LEU A 382 2.72 16.86 7.08
CA LEU A 382 1.36 16.67 7.60
C LEU A 382 0.41 16.30 6.45
N THR A 383 -0.56 15.42 6.72
CA THR A 383 -1.60 15.03 5.75
C THR A 383 -2.98 15.55 6.11
N HIS A 384 -3.22 15.82 7.39
CA HIS A 384 -4.51 16.27 7.89
C HIS A 384 -4.40 17.13 9.16
N VAL A 385 -5.53 17.74 9.50
CA VAL A 385 -5.78 18.42 10.77
C VAL A 385 -7.07 17.85 11.34
N LYS A 386 -7.08 17.51 12.62
CA LYS A 386 -8.27 17.12 13.37
C LYS A 386 -8.33 17.95 14.65
N PRO A 387 -9.30 18.86 14.80
CA PRO A 387 -9.45 19.57 16.07
C PRO A 387 -9.68 18.61 17.24
N HIS A 388 -9.26 19.00 18.44
CA HIS A 388 -9.45 18.22 19.66
C HIS A 388 -10.61 18.71 20.51
N GLY A 389 -11.20 17.78 21.28
CA GLY A 389 -12.00 18.10 22.45
C GLY A 389 -13.16 19.06 22.20
N ALA A 390 -13.23 20.13 22.98
CA ALA A 390 -14.30 21.13 22.86
C ALA A 390 -14.25 21.91 21.54
N LEU A 391 -13.07 22.11 20.95
CA LEU A 391 -12.93 22.79 19.66
C LEU A 391 -13.57 21.94 18.54
N TYR A 392 -13.31 20.63 18.55
CA TYR A 392 -13.93 19.66 17.63
C TYR A 392 -15.46 19.64 17.75
N ASN A 393 -15.96 19.53 18.99
CA ASN A 393 -17.39 19.45 19.22
C ASN A 393 -18.09 20.76 18.85
N ARG A 394 -17.46 21.91 19.10
CA ARG A 394 -18.01 23.21 18.73
C ARG A 394 -17.99 23.41 17.21
N SER A 395 -16.89 23.08 16.52
CA SER A 395 -16.82 23.17 15.06
C SER A 395 -17.81 22.24 14.35
N ALA A 396 -18.31 21.20 15.01
CA ALA A 396 -19.34 20.32 14.44
C ALA A 396 -20.73 20.99 14.33
N VAL A 397 -21.02 22.03 15.13
CA VAL A 397 -22.37 22.62 15.27
C VAL A 397 -22.44 24.14 15.21
N ASP A 398 -21.30 24.84 15.30
CA ASP A 398 -21.22 26.30 15.28
C ASP A 398 -20.52 26.79 14.01
N VAL A 399 -21.21 27.61 13.22
CA VAL A 399 -20.71 28.10 11.91
C VAL A 399 -19.46 28.96 12.07
N GLU A 400 -19.42 29.86 13.05
CA GLU A 400 -18.29 30.78 13.23
C GLU A 400 -17.01 30.03 13.61
N THR A 401 -17.12 29.02 14.48
CA THR A 401 -16.01 28.16 14.88
C THR A 401 -15.58 27.26 13.72
N ALA A 402 -16.53 26.66 12.99
CA ALA A 402 -16.24 25.82 11.83
C ALA A 402 -15.50 26.61 10.73
N ASP A 403 -15.96 27.82 10.42
CA ASP A 403 -15.31 28.72 9.45
C ASP A 403 -13.93 29.16 9.92
N ALA A 404 -13.75 29.44 11.22
CA ALA A 404 -12.45 29.79 11.78
C ALA A 404 -11.45 28.64 11.66
N VAL A 405 -11.84 27.41 12.01
CA VAL A 405 -10.99 26.23 11.88
C VAL A 405 -10.67 25.94 10.40
N ALA A 406 -11.68 25.89 9.54
CA ALA A 406 -11.49 25.65 8.11
C ALA A 406 -10.62 26.73 7.46
N GLY A 407 -10.84 28.00 7.81
CA GLY A 407 -10.04 29.13 7.35
C GLY A 407 -8.58 29.05 7.81
N ALA A 408 -8.32 28.64 9.04
CA ALA A 408 -6.96 28.42 9.55
C ALA A 408 -6.22 27.34 8.75
N VAL A 409 -6.86 26.18 8.54
CA VAL A 409 -6.27 25.07 7.80
C VAL A 409 -6.05 25.44 6.33
N ALA A 410 -7.04 26.02 5.66
CA ALA A 410 -6.94 26.44 4.26
C ALA A 410 -5.94 27.59 4.05
N GLY A 411 -5.79 28.47 5.04
CA GLY A 411 -4.79 29.54 5.03
C GLY A 411 -3.37 29.01 5.24
N PHE A 412 -3.21 27.91 5.98
CA PHE A 412 -1.91 27.27 6.21
C PHE A 412 -1.46 26.41 5.03
N ASP A 413 -2.27 25.42 4.63
CA ASP A 413 -2.00 24.56 3.47
C ASP A 413 -3.30 23.91 2.96
N ARG A 414 -3.68 24.22 1.73
CA ARG A 414 -4.91 23.70 1.09
C ARG A 414 -4.86 22.21 0.77
N ASN A 415 -3.69 21.58 0.82
CA ASN A 415 -3.53 20.15 0.57
C ASN A 415 -3.84 19.29 1.81
N LEU A 416 -3.89 19.89 3.00
CA LEU A 416 -4.29 19.20 4.22
C LEU A 416 -5.78 18.84 4.17
N ALA A 417 -6.13 17.64 4.61
CA ALA A 417 -7.52 17.33 4.92
C ALA A 417 -7.93 17.93 6.26
N LEU A 418 -9.18 18.39 6.37
CA LEU A 418 -9.82 18.59 7.66
C LEU A 418 -10.64 17.34 8.04
N VAL A 419 -10.28 16.72 9.16
CA VAL A 419 -11.05 15.63 9.76
C VAL A 419 -12.12 16.23 10.66
N GLY A 420 -13.36 15.79 10.49
CA GLY A 420 -14.49 16.26 11.29
C GLY A 420 -15.60 15.22 11.38
N LEU A 421 -16.50 15.40 12.34
CA LEU A 421 -17.58 14.44 12.59
C LEU A 421 -18.41 14.27 11.34
N ALA A 422 -18.70 13.03 10.96
CA ALA A 422 -19.49 12.72 9.78
C ALA A 422 -20.84 13.48 9.78
N GLY A 423 -21.14 14.16 8.67
CA GLY A 423 -22.37 14.94 8.51
C GLY A 423 -22.43 16.24 9.34
N SER A 424 -21.31 16.70 9.91
CA SER A 424 -21.28 17.93 10.73
C SER A 424 -20.98 19.20 9.92
N LEU A 425 -21.21 20.36 10.53
CA LEU A 425 -20.80 21.64 9.94
C LEU A 425 -19.29 21.70 9.68
N SER A 426 -18.47 21.02 10.48
CA SER A 426 -17.02 21.03 10.30
C SER A 426 -16.62 20.57 8.89
N THR A 427 -17.23 19.49 8.38
CA THR A 427 -16.92 18.97 7.04
C THR A 427 -17.64 19.77 5.95
N GLU A 428 -18.87 20.23 6.19
CA GLU A 428 -19.58 21.11 5.27
C GLU A 428 -18.79 22.41 4.99
N ARG A 429 -18.39 23.11 6.05
CA ARG A 429 -17.69 24.39 5.97
C ARG A 429 -16.29 24.21 5.36
N ALA A 430 -15.55 23.17 5.74
CA ALA A 430 -14.26 22.88 5.11
C ALA A 430 -14.32 22.72 3.58
N ARG A 431 -15.36 22.05 3.06
CA ARG A 431 -15.57 21.94 1.60
C ARG A 431 -15.81 23.31 0.97
N ALA A 432 -16.53 24.21 1.64
CA ALA A 432 -16.74 25.58 1.16
C ALA A 432 -15.42 26.39 1.09
N PHE A 433 -14.44 26.08 1.94
CA PHE A 433 -13.08 26.64 1.87
C PHE A 433 -12.18 25.96 0.82
N GLY A 434 -12.68 24.94 0.13
CA GLY A 434 -11.94 24.17 -0.88
C GLY A 434 -11.01 23.11 -0.28
N LEU A 435 -11.16 22.78 0.99
CA LEU A 435 -10.41 21.70 1.64
C LEU A 435 -10.99 20.34 1.27
N ARG A 436 -10.11 19.34 1.27
CA ARG A 436 -10.54 17.96 1.36
C ARG A 436 -11.03 17.68 2.79
N THR A 437 -12.05 16.85 2.91
CA THR A 437 -12.62 16.48 4.20
C THR A 437 -12.53 14.99 4.41
N VAL A 438 -12.26 14.57 5.64
CA VAL A 438 -12.39 13.18 6.08
C VAL A 438 -13.52 13.15 7.09
N GLU A 439 -14.58 12.40 6.77
CA GLU A 439 -15.70 12.22 7.68
C GLU A 439 -15.37 11.13 8.70
N GLU A 440 -15.30 11.52 9.97
CA GLU A 440 -14.87 10.67 11.07
C GLU A 440 -16.06 10.13 11.88
N LEU A 441 -15.89 8.90 12.34
CA LEU A 441 -16.74 8.17 13.26
C LEU A 441 -15.88 7.68 14.45
N PHE A 442 -16.50 7.25 15.54
CA PHE A 442 -15.83 6.86 16.78
C PHE A 442 -16.26 5.44 17.15
N ALA A 443 -15.28 4.55 17.34
CA ALA A 443 -15.56 3.19 17.76
C ALA A 443 -15.95 3.10 19.24
N ASP A 444 -15.46 4.03 20.07
CA ASP A 444 -15.54 3.98 21.53
C ASP A 444 -16.52 5.00 22.15
N ARG A 445 -17.25 5.75 21.33
CA ARG A 445 -18.25 6.74 21.76
C ARG A 445 -19.65 6.32 21.38
N ARG A 446 -20.62 6.67 22.22
CA ARG A 446 -22.04 6.55 21.87
C ARG A 446 -22.53 7.73 21.06
N TYR A 447 -23.49 7.44 20.20
CA TYR A 447 -24.15 8.40 19.32
C TYR A 447 -25.56 8.71 19.82
N ARG A 448 -25.98 9.96 19.60
CA ARG A 448 -27.38 10.38 19.64
C ARG A 448 -28.07 10.01 18.32
N ASN A 449 -29.40 10.08 18.31
CA ASN A 449 -30.21 9.74 17.13
C ASN A 449 -29.96 10.65 15.92
N ASP A 450 -29.49 11.87 16.16
CA ASP A 450 -29.13 12.85 15.12
C ASP A 450 -27.70 12.63 14.55
N GLY A 451 -26.97 11.62 15.03
CA GLY A 451 -25.59 11.35 14.63
C GLY A 451 -24.54 12.13 15.41
N GLY A 452 -24.94 13.02 16.32
CA GLY A 452 -24.04 13.69 17.26
C GLY A 452 -23.50 12.72 18.31
N LEU A 453 -22.38 13.06 18.96
CA LEU A 453 -21.82 12.26 20.04
C LEU A 453 -22.55 12.55 21.37
N VAL A 454 -22.75 11.52 22.18
CA VAL A 454 -23.16 11.68 23.58
C VAL A 454 -22.04 12.42 24.32
N ALA A 455 -22.40 13.42 25.13
CA ALA A 455 -21.41 14.24 25.83
C ALA A 455 -20.64 13.37 26.84
N ARG A 456 -19.31 13.51 26.93
CA ARG A 456 -18.46 12.64 27.75
C ARG A 456 -18.86 12.57 29.24
N GLY A 457 -19.48 13.62 29.78
CA GLY A 457 -19.96 13.66 31.17
C GLY A 457 -21.29 12.94 31.41
N GLU A 458 -22.00 12.52 30.36
CA GLU A 458 -23.25 11.77 30.49
C GLU A 458 -22.98 10.27 30.76
N PRO A 459 -23.77 9.62 31.64
CA PRO A 459 -23.66 8.18 31.86
C PRO A 459 -23.75 7.38 30.56
N GLY A 460 -22.80 6.48 30.35
CA GLY A 460 -22.75 5.62 29.16
C GLY A 460 -22.21 6.30 27.89
N ALA A 461 -21.64 7.51 27.96
CA ALA A 461 -21.08 8.18 26.79
C ALA A 461 -19.91 7.43 26.11
N LEU A 462 -19.19 6.62 26.88
CA LEU A 462 -18.06 5.79 26.44
C LEU A 462 -18.49 4.32 26.39
N ILE A 463 -17.92 3.59 25.43
CA ILE A 463 -18.01 2.14 25.36
C ILE A 463 -16.82 1.55 26.13
N GLU A 464 -17.11 0.71 27.12
CA GLU A 464 -16.11 0.14 28.03
C GLU A 464 -15.65 -1.27 27.62
N SER A 465 -16.29 -1.87 26.62
CA SER A 465 -15.91 -3.18 26.06
C SER A 465 -15.25 -3.03 24.69
N ALA A 466 -14.06 -3.63 24.53
CA ALA A 466 -13.37 -3.70 23.24
C ALA A 466 -14.18 -4.47 22.18
N GLU A 467 -14.97 -5.46 22.59
CA GLU A 467 -15.85 -6.22 21.70
C GLU A 467 -17.02 -5.36 21.19
N GLU A 468 -17.67 -4.62 22.09
CA GLU A 468 -18.76 -3.69 21.73
C GLU A 468 -18.24 -2.58 20.79
N ALA A 469 -17.05 -2.04 21.08
CA ALA A 469 -16.42 -1.04 20.22
C ALA A 469 -16.09 -1.59 18.83
N ALA A 470 -15.64 -2.84 18.73
CA ALA A 470 -15.35 -3.50 17.47
C ALA A 470 -16.63 -3.81 16.66
N ASP A 471 -17.70 -4.26 17.32
CA ASP A 471 -19.00 -4.45 16.68
C ASP A 471 -19.58 -3.13 16.16
N GLN A 472 -19.48 -2.06 16.96
CA GLN A 472 -19.86 -0.72 16.53
C GLN A 472 -19.01 -0.26 15.34
N ALA A 473 -17.69 -0.45 15.37
CA ALA A 473 -16.80 -0.08 14.27
C ALA A 473 -17.18 -0.77 12.96
N ILE A 474 -17.51 -2.07 12.98
CA ILE A 474 -17.99 -2.78 11.78
C ILE A 474 -19.30 -2.19 11.27
N ALA A 475 -20.27 -1.95 12.17
CA ALA A 475 -21.57 -1.39 11.77
C ALA A 475 -21.40 0.01 11.14
N LEU A 476 -20.53 0.84 11.72
CA LEU A 476 -20.17 2.15 11.21
C LEU A 476 -19.50 2.08 9.84
N ALA A 477 -18.47 1.23 9.68
CA ALA A 477 -17.77 1.05 8.41
C ALA A 477 -18.71 0.58 7.29
N ARG A 478 -19.60 -0.37 7.58
CA ARG A 478 -20.60 -0.87 6.62
C ARG A 478 -21.67 0.16 6.25
N SER A 479 -21.94 1.12 7.13
CA SER A 479 -22.92 2.17 6.84
C SER A 479 -22.47 3.13 5.73
N GLY A 480 -21.16 3.20 5.45
CA GLY A 480 -20.59 4.11 4.46
C GLY A 480 -20.70 5.60 4.82
N ARG A 481 -21.11 5.93 6.05
CA ARG A 481 -21.29 7.31 6.52
C ARG A 481 -19.98 8.05 6.82
N GLY A 482 -18.87 7.34 6.91
CA GLY A 482 -17.57 7.90 7.27
C GLY A 482 -16.43 7.16 6.59
N GLU A 483 -15.26 7.81 6.59
CA GLU A 483 -14.03 7.34 5.97
C GLU A 483 -12.98 6.97 7.01
N SER A 484 -13.13 7.45 8.25
CA SER A 484 -12.21 7.20 9.35
C SER A 484 -12.95 6.82 10.63
N ILE A 485 -12.39 5.88 11.37
CA ILE A 485 -12.85 5.42 12.68
C ILE A 485 -11.78 5.79 13.70
N CYS A 486 -12.14 6.65 14.64
CA CYS A 486 -11.31 7.09 15.74
C CYS A 486 -11.47 6.19 16.97
N LEU A 487 -10.35 6.01 17.66
CA LEU A 487 -10.27 5.55 19.05
C LEU A 487 -9.48 6.58 19.85
N HIS A 488 -9.88 6.82 21.09
CA HIS A 488 -9.10 7.71 21.94
C HIS A 488 -7.88 6.98 22.53
N GLY A 489 -6.71 7.62 22.49
CA GLY A 489 -5.44 7.07 22.98
C GLY A 489 -5.22 7.21 24.50
N ASP A 490 -6.09 7.93 25.20
CA ASP A 490 -5.91 8.31 26.61
C ASP A 490 -6.57 7.34 27.63
N GLY A 491 -7.23 6.29 27.15
CA GLY A 491 -7.82 5.24 28.00
C GLY A 491 -6.81 4.18 28.44
N ALA A 492 -6.96 3.63 29.65
CA ALA A 492 -6.05 2.63 30.23
C ALA A 492 -5.91 1.30 29.45
N ASN A 493 -6.71 1.09 28.40
CA ASN A 493 -6.68 -0.09 27.53
C ASN A 493 -6.80 0.30 26.04
N ALA A 494 -6.33 1.50 25.66
CA ALA A 494 -6.52 2.04 24.32
C ALA A 494 -5.95 1.09 23.24
N SER A 495 -4.76 0.52 23.46
CA SER A 495 -4.15 -0.46 22.55
C SER A 495 -5.01 -1.71 22.37
N ALA A 496 -5.58 -2.25 23.45
CA ALA A 496 -6.41 -3.46 23.39
C ALA A 496 -7.69 -3.23 22.57
N PHE A 497 -8.32 -2.06 22.75
CA PHE A 497 -9.46 -1.63 21.93
C PHE A 497 -9.08 -1.52 20.46
N ALA A 498 -7.96 -0.85 20.17
CA ALA A 498 -7.48 -0.69 18.80
C ALA A 498 -7.17 -2.02 18.12
N ARG A 499 -6.54 -2.98 18.81
CA ARG A 499 -6.28 -4.32 18.29
C ARG A 499 -7.58 -5.05 17.96
N ALA A 500 -8.56 -5.02 18.86
CA ALA A 500 -9.86 -5.67 18.66
C ALA A 500 -10.61 -5.08 17.45
N VAL A 501 -10.67 -3.76 17.35
CA VAL A 501 -11.30 -3.05 16.22
C VAL A 501 -10.59 -3.37 14.91
N ARG A 502 -9.25 -3.26 14.87
CA ARG A 502 -8.44 -3.60 13.68
C ARG A 502 -8.70 -5.02 13.22
N GLN A 503 -8.61 -6.00 14.11
CA GLN A 503 -8.80 -7.40 13.78
C GLN A 503 -10.20 -7.64 13.19
N ARG A 504 -11.25 -7.11 13.84
CA ARG A 504 -12.64 -7.29 13.41
C ARG A 504 -12.93 -6.60 12.07
N LEU A 505 -12.31 -5.46 11.78
CA LEU A 505 -12.40 -4.80 10.47
C LEU A 505 -11.74 -5.65 9.36
N LEU A 506 -10.54 -6.18 9.62
CA LEU A 506 -9.84 -7.05 8.68
C LEU A 506 -10.60 -8.35 8.41
N GLU A 507 -11.13 -9.00 9.45
CA GLU A 507 -11.98 -10.20 9.33
C GLU A 507 -13.28 -9.92 8.56
N ALA A 508 -13.82 -8.71 8.67
CA ALA A 508 -14.98 -8.27 7.91
C ALA A 508 -14.66 -7.91 6.44
N GLY A 509 -13.39 -7.99 6.02
CA GLY A 509 -12.94 -7.77 4.64
C GLY A 509 -12.60 -6.31 4.30
N PHE A 510 -12.46 -5.44 5.29
CA PHE A 510 -12.00 -4.06 5.07
C PHE A 510 -10.48 -4.01 4.89
N VAL A 511 -10.02 -3.10 4.04
CA VAL A 511 -8.62 -2.71 3.93
C VAL A 511 -8.38 -1.50 4.81
N LEU A 512 -7.41 -1.57 5.72
CA LEU A 512 -7.05 -0.43 6.55
C LEU A 512 -6.08 0.46 5.77
N ARG A 513 -6.48 1.71 5.51
CA ARG A 513 -5.67 2.72 4.82
C ARG A 513 -6.03 4.11 5.33
N SER A 514 -5.06 4.99 5.46
CA SER A 514 -5.33 6.38 5.80
C SER A 514 -6.30 7.02 4.80
N ALA A 515 -7.33 7.69 5.32
CA ALA A 515 -8.25 8.51 4.53
C ALA A 515 -7.61 9.87 4.20
N ALA A 516 -6.54 10.25 4.90
CA ALA A 516 -5.83 11.50 4.76
C ALA A 516 -4.59 11.41 3.86
N SER A 517 -3.96 10.25 3.71
CA SER A 517 -2.72 10.11 2.93
C SER A 517 -2.96 9.98 1.42
N LEU A 518 -2.10 10.67 0.65
CA LEU A 518 -1.98 10.53 -0.81
C LEU A 518 -1.27 9.23 -1.22
N ASP A 519 -0.48 8.68 -0.30
CA ASP A 519 0.34 7.49 -0.51
C ASP A 519 -0.26 6.31 0.26
N GLY A 520 -0.30 5.16 -0.42
CA GLY A 520 -0.83 3.89 0.10
C GLY A 520 0.10 3.19 1.06
#